data_AF-A0A0M8YVK8-F1
#
_entry.id   AF-A0A0M8YVK8-F1
#
_cell.length_a   1.000
_cell.length_b   1.000
_cell.length_c   1.000
_cell.angle_alpha   90.00
_cell.angle_beta   90.00
_cell.angle_gamma   90.00
#
_symmetry.space_group_name_H-M   'P 1'
#
loop_
_entity.id
_entity.type
_entity.pdbx_description
1 polymer ?
#
loop_
_entity_poly.entity_id
_entity_poly.type
_entity_poly.pdbx_seq_one_letter_code
_entity_poly.pdbx_strand_id
1 'polypeptide(L)'
;MSDAGHDEVRDLLARAAEGAGPPSFGAAAVFAEASRVRRRRRAVVAGGVLALVAGALTTVSALPPGEAARPSALSSPSAPPEHTGLTGGSGREERLAVLLPAGAGEVEEVSWAVLLKGADLAGATSGESRGALDGEYAVHRPDGVGYLGVALRDQRYAGAKFPDEKDPAADLCARTGSGAPRADCVREELAGGRVLTVWRPSREHEEGGLEWGEELTGRLALPDGRVLVVRDSAGYRGPGQLGPPLRTPPLTREQLRALMLRPELVAGR
;
A
#
# COMPACT_ATOMS: atom_id res chain seq x y z
N MET A 1 7.27 29.09 -39.46
CA MET A 1 8.37 29.69 -38.65
C MET A 1 8.54 28.90 -37.35
N SER A 2 8.91 27.61 -37.42
CA SER A 2 9.09 26.76 -36.21
C SER A 2 10.30 25.82 -36.27
N ASP A 3 11.07 25.79 -37.37
CA ASP A 3 12.28 24.95 -37.46
C ASP A 3 13.52 25.56 -36.80
N ALA A 4 13.58 26.90 -36.70
CA ALA A 4 14.79 27.57 -36.22
C ALA A 4 15.15 27.27 -34.75
N GLY A 5 14.16 27.05 -33.88
CA GLY A 5 14.39 26.79 -32.46
C GLY A 5 14.86 25.36 -32.15
N HIS A 6 14.52 24.39 -32.98
CA HIS A 6 14.91 23.00 -32.79
C HIS A 6 16.37 22.75 -33.19
N ASP A 7 16.83 23.50 -34.18
CA ASP A 7 18.22 23.49 -34.63
C ASP A 7 19.15 24.15 -33.61
N GLU A 8 18.71 25.26 -32.99
CA GLU A 8 19.50 25.97 -31.98
C GLU A 8 19.72 25.15 -30.70
N VAL A 9 18.69 24.42 -30.22
CA VAL A 9 18.81 23.53 -29.06
C VAL A 9 19.76 22.36 -29.35
N ARG A 10 19.68 21.80 -30.56
CA ARG A 10 20.56 20.70 -30.99
C ARG A 10 22.01 21.15 -31.08
N ASP A 11 22.25 22.38 -31.55
CA ASP A 11 23.58 22.95 -31.69
C ASP A 11 24.20 23.33 -30.33
N LEU A 12 23.39 23.78 -29.37
CA LEU A 12 23.79 23.99 -27.98
C LEU A 12 24.15 22.68 -27.26
N LEU A 13 23.37 21.62 -27.48
CA LEU A 13 23.66 20.30 -26.91
C LEU A 13 24.90 19.66 -27.52
N ALA A 14 25.13 19.84 -28.82
CA ALA A 14 26.35 19.38 -29.48
C ALA A 14 27.61 20.07 -28.90
N ARG A 15 27.56 21.39 -28.72
CA ARG A 15 28.67 22.15 -28.10
C ARG A 15 28.89 21.80 -26.63
N ALA A 16 27.83 21.50 -25.88
CA ALA A 16 27.95 21.04 -24.50
C ALA A 16 28.60 19.64 -24.39
N ALA A 17 28.36 18.78 -25.38
CA ALA A 17 28.94 17.44 -25.43
C ALA A 17 30.44 17.43 -25.80
N GLU A 18 30.90 18.39 -26.62
CA GLU A 18 32.33 18.49 -26.99
C GLU A 18 33.25 18.88 -25.82
N GLY A 19 32.73 19.57 -24.79
CA GLY A 19 33.48 19.94 -23.58
C GLY A 19 33.44 18.88 -22.46
N ALA A 20 32.53 17.92 -22.55
CA ALA A 20 32.39 16.83 -21.59
C ALA A 20 33.32 15.68 -22.03
N GLY A 21 34.58 15.74 -21.61
CA GLY A 21 35.54 14.66 -21.85
C GLY A 21 34.97 13.27 -21.51
N PRO A 22 35.54 12.19 -22.07
CA PRO A 22 34.98 10.86 -21.95
C PRO A 22 34.78 10.45 -20.49
N PRO A 23 33.67 9.78 -20.14
CA PRO A 23 33.40 9.38 -18.77
C PRO A 23 34.53 8.47 -18.25
N SER A 24 35.09 8.82 -17.09
CA SER A 24 36.21 8.11 -16.44
C SER A 24 35.85 6.73 -15.86
N PHE A 25 34.62 6.25 -16.09
CA PHE A 25 34.16 4.95 -15.63
C PHE A 25 33.45 4.21 -16.76
N GLY A 26 34.03 3.07 -17.15
CA GLY A 26 33.48 2.23 -18.21
C GLY A 26 32.16 1.60 -17.79
N ALA A 27 31.11 1.80 -18.60
CA ALA A 27 29.78 1.21 -18.41
C ALA A 27 29.81 -0.32 -18.22
N ALA A 28 30.86 -0.99 -18.73
CA ALA A 28 31.09 -2.42 -18.54
C ALA A 28 31.28 -2.84 -17.06
N ALA A 29 31.79 -1.95 -16.19
CA ALA A 29 32.00 -2.25 -14.77
C ALA A 29 30.67 -2.35 -14.00
N VAL A 30 29.67 -1.55 -14.38
CA VAL A 30 28.33 -1.56 -13.75
C VAL A 30 27.56 -2.84 -14.12
N PHE A 31 27.68 -3.30 -15.38
CA PHE A 31 27.06 -4.55 -15.81
C PHE A 31 27.80 -5.81 -15.31
N ALA A 32 29.11 -5.72 -15.04
CA ALA A 32 29.88 -6.83 -14.49
C ALA A 32 29.46 -7.16 -13.03
N GLU A 33 29.22 -6.14 -12.19
CA GLU A 33 28.84 -6.33 -10.79
C GLU A 33 27.41 -6.90 -10.65
N ALA A 34 26.49 -6.48 -11.52
CA ALA A 34 25.13 -7.02 -11.58
C ALA A 34 25.09 -8.51 -11.98
N SER A 35 26.05 -8.97 -12.79
CA SER A 35 26.14 -10.38 -13.22
C SER A 35 26.69 -11.32 -12.13
N ARG A 36 27.52 -10.81 -11.20
CA ARG A 36 28.09 -11.60 -10.08
C ARG A 36 27.04 -11.99 -9.05
N VAL A 37 26.12 -11.09 -8.72
CA VAL A 37 25.02 -11.34 -7.76
C VAL A 37 24.07 -12.42 -8.27
N ARG A 38 23.80 -12.45 -9.58
CA ARG A 38 22.92 -13.44 -10.22
C ARG A 38 23.53 -14.85 -10.24
N ARG A 39 24.86 -14.97 -10.38
CA ARG A 39 25.55 -16.28 -10.31
C ARG A 39 25.62 -16.84 -8.89
N ARG A 40 25.79 -15.99 -7.87
CA ARG A 40 25.79 -16.43 -6.46
C ARG A 40 24.44 -17.01 -6.01
N ARG A 41 23.31 -16.47 -6.52
CA ARG A 41 21.98 -17.03 -6.23
C ARG A 41 21.67 -18.37 -6.89
N ARG A 42 22.32 -18.71 -8.02
CA ARG A 42 22.14 -20.02 -8.68
C ARG A 42 23.01 -21.14 -8.10
N ALA A 43 24.05 -20.82 -7.33
CA ALA A 43 24.89 -21.80 -6.66
C ALA A 43 24.32 -22.29 -5.31
N VAL A 44 23.35 -21.57 -4.72
CA VAL A 44 22.74 -21.93 -3.42
C VAL A 44 21.51 -22.86 -3.56
N VAL A 45 21.00 -23.07 -4.78
CA VAL A 45 19.79 -23.91 -5.03
C VAL A 45 20.15 -25.27 -5.66
N ALA A 46 21.42 -25.67 -5.70
CA ALA A 46 21.86 -26.93 -6.31
C ALA A 46 22.83 -27.73 -5.42
N GLY A 47 22.53 -27.86 -4.12
CA GLY A 47 23.30 -28.70 -3.20
C GLY A 47 22.40 -29.39 -2.20
N GLY A 48 21.86 -30.56 -2.56
CA GLY A 48 21.01 -31.33 -1.63
C GLY A 48 20.31 -32.55 -2.22
N VAL A 49 20.95 -33.33 -3.09
CA VAL A 49 20.52 -34.70 -3.39
C VAL A 49 21.74 -35.58 -3.57
N LEU A 50 22.02 -36.45 -2.59
CA LEU A 50 22.52 -37.81 -2.81
C LEU A 50 22.36 -38.65 -1.54
N ALA A 51 21.79 -39.82 -1.76
CA ALA A 51 21.25 -40.77 -0.79
C ALA A 51 22.33 -41.61 -0.09
N LEU A 52 21.98 -42.12 1.09
CA LEU A 52 22.47 -43.42 1.58
C LEU A 52 21.29 -44.27 2.06
N VAL A 53 21.27 -45.48 1.49
CA VAL A 53 20.31 -46.57 1.70
C VAL A 53 20.77 -47.43 2.87
N ALA A 54 19.86 -47.80 3.77
CA ALA A 54 19.94 -49.06 4.52
C ALA A 54 18.53 -49.49 4.95
N GLY A 55 18.17 -50.73 4.62
CA GLY A 55 16.79 -51.22 4.64
C GLY A 55 16.33 -51.86 5.95
N ALA A 56 15.03 -52.17 6.00
CA ALA A 56 14.44 -53.24 6.79
C ALA A 56 13.03 -53.59 6.26
N LEU A 57 12.95 -54.74 5.58
CA LEU A 57 11.98 -55.85 5.74
C LEU A 57 10.44 -55.59 5.67
N THR A 58 9.84 -56.14 4.59
CA THR A 58 8.62 -56.99 4.51
C THR A 58 7.34 -56.53 5.25
N THR A 59 6.18 -56.37 4.59
CA THR A 59 5.33 -57.46 4.07
C THR A 59 4.26 -56.94 3.08
N VAL A 60 3.84 -57.84 2.19
CA VAL A 60 2.85 -57.67 1.10
C VAL A 60 1.44 -58.00 1.59
N SER A 61 0.41 -57.24 1.16
CA SER A 61 -0.98 -57.66 0.88
C SER A 61 -1.73 -56.46 0.24
N ALA A 62 -2.05 -56.49 -1.06
CA ALA A 62 -3.30 -56.96 -1.68
C ALA A 62 -4.45 -55.91 -1.70
N LEU A 63 -4.90 -55.62 -2.93
CA LEU A 63 -5.96 -54.72 -3.47
C LEU A 63 -7.35 -54.81 -2.77
N PRO A 64 -8.26 -53.79 -2.85
CA PRO A 64 -8.95 -53.34 -4.10
C PRO A 64 -9.15 -51.81 -4.29
N PRO A 65 -9.58 -51.35 -5.49
CA PRO A 65 -9.69 -49.93 -5.82
C PRO A 65 -10.98 -49.35 -5.24
N GLY A 66 -10.84 -48.44 -4.26
CA GLY A 66 -11.93 -47.66 -3.68
C GLY A 66 -11.85 -46.21 -4.14
N GLU A 67 -12.86 -45.83 -4.89
CA GLU A 67 -13.29 -44.47 -5.26
C GLU A 67 -12.97 -43.42 -4.16
N ALA A 68 -11.90 -42.65 -4.37
CA ALA A 68 -11.52 -41.56 -3.46
C ALA A 68 -12.05 -40.24 -4.02
N ALA A 69 -13.13 -39.78 -3.38
CA ALA A 69 -13.66 -38.44 -3.45
C ALA A 69 -12.53 -37.39 -3.45
N ARG A 70 -12.64 -36.39 -4.33
CA ARG A 70 -11.88 -35.14 -4.23
C ARG A 70 -12.11 -34.54 -2.85
N PRO A 71 -11.09 -34.37 -1.99
CA PRO A 71 -11.18 -33.40 -0.93
C PRO A 71 -10.95 -32.04 -1.62
N SER A 72 -12.02 -31.28 -1.83
CA SER A 72 -11.91 -29.83 -1.89
C SER A 72 -11.26 -29.42 -0.58
N ALA A 73 -9.98 -29.03 -0.65
CA ALA A 73 -9.31 -28.35 0.44
C ALA A 73 -9.97 -26.98 0.62
N LEU A 74 -11.09 -26.97 1.34
CA LEU A 74 -11.50 -25.81 2.11
C LEU A 74 -10.39 -25.65 3.15
N SER A 75 -9.45 -24.75 2.86
CA SER A 75 -8.48 -24.27 3.84
C SER A 75 -9.27 -23.81 5.05
N SER A 76 -9.25 -24.61 6.12
CA SER A 76 -9.70 -24.16 7.42
C SER A 76 -8.89 -22.92 7.81
N PRO A 77 -9.50 -21.91 8.43
CA PRO A 77 -8.74 -20.78 8.94
C PRO A 77 -7.74 -21.34 9.95
N SER A 78 -6.46 -21.19 9.62
CA SER A 78 -5.39 -21.31 10.61
C SER A 78 -5.76 -20.38 11.76
N ALA A 79 -5.57 -20.82 13.00
CA ALA A 79 -5.82 -20.01 14.18
C ALA A 79 -5.26 -18.59 13.97
N PRO A 80 -6.01 -17.54 14.37
CA PRO A 80 -5.55 -16.16 14.20
C PRO A 80 -4.15 -16.06 14.80
N PRO A 81 -3.12 -15.66 14.03
CA PRO A 81 -1.82 -15.38 14.62
C PRO A 81 -2.02 -14.38 15.76
N GLU A 82 -1.22 -14.45 16.84
CA GLU A 82 -1.22 -13.39 17.84
C GLU A 82 -0.87 -12.07 17.12
N HIS A 83 -1.89 -11.26 16.83
CA HIS A 83 -1.83 -10.18 15.85
C HIS A 83 -1.06 -8.95 16.37
N THR A 84 -0.76 -8.90 17.66
CA THR A 84 -0.07 -7.77 18.32
C THR A 84 1.36 -7.50 17.84
N GLY A 85 1.94 -8.33 16.97
CA GLY A 85 3.34 -8.26 16.55
C GLY A 85 3.63 -7.67 15.17
N LEU A 86 2.62 -7.27 14.38
CA LEU A 86 2.84 -6.90 12.97
C LEU A 86 3.45 -5.51 12.76
N THR A 87 3.31 -4.60 13.73
CA THR A 87 4.11 -3.35 13.90
C THR A 87 4.08 -2.81 15.35
N GLY A 88 3.46 -3.55 16.29
CA GLY A 88 2.99 -3.04 17.58
C GLY A 88 4.06 -2.34 18.44
N GLY A 89 3.64 -1.30 19.16
CA GLY A 89 4.46 -0.60 20.17
C GLY A 89 4.71 0.89 19.93
N SER A 90 4.07 1.51 18.93
CA SER A 90 4.19 2.96 18.69
C SER A 90 3.22 3.80 19.55
N GLY A 91 2.18 3.16 20.08
CA GLY A 91 1.12 3.83 20.83
C GLY A 91 0.11 4.58 19.95
N ARG A 92 0.21 4.46 18.62
CA ARG A 92 -0.63 5.21 17.66
C ARG A 92 -2.02 4.60 17.56
N GLU A 93 -2.11 3.27 17.64
CA GLU A 93 -3.33 2.49 17.63
C GLU A 93 -4.26 2.89 18.79
N GLU A 94 -3.74 3.06 20.01
CA GLU A 94 -4.55 3.51 21.15
C GLU A 94 -4.96 4.97 21.00
N ARG A 95 -4.05 5.84 20.50
CA ARG A 95 -4.38 7.24 20.23
C ARG A 95 -5.47 7.36 19.16
N LEU A 96 -5.41 6.57 18.10
CA LEU A 96 -6.42 6.54 17.05
C LEU A 96 -7.74 6.00 17.60
N ALA A 97 -7.73 4.92 18.39
CA ALA A 97 -8.93 4.30 18.97
C ALA A 97 -9.76 5.29 19.78
N VAL A 98 -9.13 6.20 20.53
CA VAL A 98 -9.82 7.27 21.30
C VAL A 98 -10.55 8.28 20.39
N LEU A 99 -10.13 8.43 19.14
CA LEU A 99 -10.73 9.35 18.17
C LEU A 99 -11.86 8.72 17.37
N LEU A 100 -11.94 7.39 17.31
CA LEU A 100 -12.94 6.67 16.54
C LEU A 100 -14.31 6.68 17.25
N PRO A 101 -15.41 6.65 16.48
CA PRO A 101 -16.75 6.53 17.06
C PRO A 101 -16.90 5.19 17.79
N ALA A 102 -17.78 5.17 18.80
CA ALA A 102 -18.15 3.93 19.46
C ALA A 102 -18.66 2.90 18.44
N GLY A 103 -18.14 1.66 18.53
CA GLY A 103 -18.51 0.58 17.62
C GLY A 103 -17.74 0.55 16.30
N ALA A 104 -16.73 1.41 16.09
CA ALA A 104 -15.83 1.30 14.93
C ALA A 104 -15.10 -0.05 14.90
N GLY A 105 -14.70 -0.56 16.06
CA GLY A 105 -13.96 -1.82 16.22
C GLY A 105 -12.72 -1.64 17.09
N GLU A 106 -11.99 -2.74 17.32
CA GLU A 106 -10.67 -2.71 17.96
C GLU A 106 -9.61 -2.34 16.92
N VAL A 107 -8.69 -1.45 17.28
CA VAL A 107 -7.67 -0.92 16.37
C VAL A 107 -6.33 -1.58 16.64
N GLU A 108 -5.69 -2.05 15.58
CA GLU A 108 -4.35 -2.62 15.61
C GLU A 108 -3.51 -1.92 14.55
N GLU A 109 -2.30 -1.45 14.91
CA GLU A 109 -1.36 -0.95 13.91
C GLU A 109 -0.76 -2.13 13.14
N VAL A 110 -0.78 -2.03 11.81
CA VAL A 110 -0.27 -3.05 10.89
C VAL A 110 0.63 -2.42 9.83
N SER A 111 1.24 -3.26 8.98
CA SER A 111 1.92 -2.79 7.78
C SER A 111 1.37 -3.46 6.52
N TRP A 112 0.85 -2.67 5.59
CA TRP A 112 0.44 -3.13 4.26
C TRP A 112 1.63 -3.63 3.43
N ALA A 113 2.85 -3.15 3.68
CA ALA A 113 4.04 -3.73 3.04
C ALA A 113 4.27 -5.18 3.50
N VAL A 114 4.04 -5.47 4.77
CA VAL A 114 4.09 -6.85 5.29
C VAL A 114 2.90 -7.65 4.78
N LEU A 115 1.67 -7.16 4.97
CA LEU A 115 0.44 -7.89 4.64
C LEU A 115 0.30 -8.15 3.13
N LEU A 116 0.46 -7.13 2.30
CA LEU A 116 0.14 -7.20 0.87
C LEU A 116 1.35 -7.61 0.02
N LYS A 117 2.56 -7.32 0.49
CA LYS A 117 3.80 -7.49 -0.30
C LYS A 117 4.79 -8.49 0.31
N GLY A 118 4.48 -9.06 1.47
CA GLY A 118 5.36 -10.00 2.17
C GLY A 118 6.73 -9.41 2.50
N ALA A 119 6.80 -8.09 2.71
CA ALA A 119 8.04 -7.42 3.09
C ALA A 119 8.50 -7.85 4.48
N ASP A 120 9.81 -7.75 4.74
CA ASP A 120 10.32 -7.90 6.09
C ASP A 120 9.90 -6.70 6.96
N LEU A 121 9.64 -6.96 8.24
CA LEU A 121 9.11 -5.96 9.17
C LEU A 121 10.05 -4.75 9.31
N ALA A 122 11.35 -5.00 9.41
CA ALA A 122 12.35 -3.94 9.61
C ALA A 122 12.38 -2.95 8.44
N GLY A 123 12.31 -3.44 7.20
CA GLY A 123 12.21 -2.61 6.00
C GLY A 123 10.84 -1.96 5.82
N ALA A 124 9.77 -2.59 6.30
CA ALA A 124 8.42 -2.06 6.24
C ALA A 124 8.18 -0.88 7.20
N THR A 125 8.84 -0.87 8.37
CA THR A 125 8.67 0.17 9.41
C THR A 125 9.78 1.22 9.43
N SER A 126 10.79 1.12 8.56
CA SER A 126 11.93 2.07 8.55
C SER A 126 11.60 3.45 7.97
N GLY A 127 10.38 3.66 7.48
CA GLY A 127 9.95 4.93 6.89
C GLY A 127 9.76 6.04 7.92
N GLU A 128 10.08 7.28 7.54
CA GLU A 128 9.77 8.45 8.38
C GLU A 128 8.26 8.74 8.39
N SER A 129 7.68 8.67 9.58
CA SER A 129 6.33 9.18 9.88
C SER A 129 6.35 10.71 9.92
N ARG A 130 5.38 11.37 9.27
CA ARG A 130 5.27 12.84 9.27
C ARG A 130 4.17 13.33 10.21
N GLY A 131 3.06 12.62 10.27
CA GLY A 131 1.98 12.84 11.24
C GLY A 131 2.13 12.00 12.50
N ALA A 132 1.53 12.47 13.60
CA ALA A 132 1.46 11.75 14.87
C ALA A 132 0.68 10.42 14.78
N LEU A 133 -0.22 10.31 13.80
CA LEU A 133 -1.06 9.15 13.50
C LEU A 133 -0.85 8.62 12.08
N ASP A 134 0.24 8.98 11.40
CA ASP A 134 0.54 8.35 10.10
C ASP A 134 0.72 6.84 10.34
N GLY A 135 0.08 6.01 9.53
CA GLY A 135 0.14 4.57 9.72
C GLY A 135 -0.95 3.83 8.97
N GLU A 136 -0.89 2.51 9.07
CA GLU A 136 -1.86 1.58 8.52
C GLU A 136 -2.43 0.80 9.71
N TYR A 137 -3.74 0.67 9.76
CA TYR A 137 -4.45 0.12 10.91
C TYR A 137 -5.45 -0.92 10.44
N ALA A 138 -5.47 -2.08 11.09
CA ALA A 138 -6.59 -3.01 11.01
C ALA A 138 -7.65 -2.61 12.03
N VAL A 139 -8.92 -2.73 11.64
CA VAL A 139 -10.07 -2.49 12.50
C VAL A 139 -10.87 -3.77 12.60
N HIS A 140 -10.82 -4.40 13.77
CA HIS A 140 -11.44 -5.68 14.04
C HIS A 140 -12.86 -5.51 14.57
N ARG A 141 -13.80 -6.24 13.97
CA ARG A 141 -15.18 -6.37 14.45
C ARG A 141 -15.57 -7.85 14.46
N PRO A 142 -16.65 -8.22 15.19
CA PRO A 142 -17.09 -9.61 15.23
C PRO A 142 -17.40 -10.24 13.85
N ASP A 143 -17.72 -9.41 12.85
CA ASP A 143 -18.09 -9.83 11.50
C ASP A 143 -16.95 -9.73 10.47
N GLY A 144 -15.76 -9.25 10.85
CA GLY A 144 -14.60 -9.20 9.95
C GLY A 144 -13.56 -8.14 10.29
N VAL A 145 -12.70 -7.85 9.32
CA VAL A 145 -11.58 -6.90 9.44
C VAL A 145 -11.64 -5.87 8.32
N GLY A 146 -11.72 -4.60 8.70
CA GLY A 146 -11.53 -3.45 7.81
C GLY A 146 -10.16 -2.81 8.03
N TYR A 147 -9.86 -1.77 7.28
CA TYR A 147 -8.58 -1.06 7.39
C TYR A 147 -8.75 0.44 7.31
N LEU A 148 -7.93 1.15 8.11
CA LEU A 148 -7.72 2.58 8.03
C LEU A 148 -6.27 2.85 7.63
N GLY A 149 -6.04 3.66 6.60
CA GLY A 149 -4.73 4.21 6.27
C GLY A 149 -4.74 5.71 6.53
N VAL A 150 -3.83 6.22 7.35
CA VAL A 150 -3.69 7.64 7.67
C VAL A 150 -2.33 8.13 7.18
N ALA A 151 -2.32 9.21 6.40
CA ALA A 151 -1.12 9.70 5.77
C ALA A 151 -1.13 11.23 5.65
N LEU A 152 -0.33 11.90 6.46
CA LEU A 152 0.03 13.30 6.30
C LEU A 152 1.22 13.41 5.34
N ARG A 153 1.02 14.14 4.24
CA ARG A 153 2.00 14.27 3.15
C ARG A 153 2.28 15.74 2.87
N ASP A 154 3.51 16.01 2.45
CA ASP A 154 3.89 17.33 1.97
C ASP A 154 3.48 17.52 0.50
N GLN A 155 3.53 18.77 0.05
CA GLN A 155 3.23 19.14 -1.32
C GLN A 155 4.15 18.45 -2.34
N ARG A 156 5.40 18.15 -1.96
CA ARG A 156 6.38 17.47 -2.82
C ARG A 156 5.93 16.04 -3.13
N TYR A 157 5.49 15.30 -2.11
CA TYR A 157 4.96 13.96 -2.26
C TYR A 157 3.69 13.97 -3.12
N ALA A 158 2.76 14.88 -2.82
CA ALA A 158 1.51 15.01 -3.57
C ALA A 158 1.77 15.31 -5.06
N GLY A 159 2.64 16.28 -5.36
CA GLY A 159 2.99 16.63 -6.74
C GLY A 159 3.79 15.54 -7.49
N ALA A 160 4.54 14.69 -6.79
CA ALA A 160 5.27 13.58 -7.40
C ALA A 160 4.38 12.35 -7.68
N LYS A 161 3.40 12.07 -6.81
CA LYS A 161 2.52 10.90 -6.93
C LYS A 161 1.25 11.17 -7.72
N PHE A 162 0.78 12.41 -7.71
CA PHE A 162 -0.42 12.85 -8.40
C PHE A 162 -0.07 14.07 -9.27
N PRO A 163 0.65 13.85 -10.40
CA PRO A 163 1.17 14.95 -11.21
C PRO A 163 0.08 15.81 -11.86
N ASP A 164 -1.13 15.27 -12.02
CA ASP A 164 -2.32 15.98 -12.52
C ASP A 164 -3.06 16.75 -11.41
N GLU A 165 -2.65 16.59 -10.15
CA GLU A 165 -3.27 17.15 -8.95
C GLU A 165 -2.28 18.01 -8.14
N LYS A 166 -1.52 18.85 -8.85
CA LYS A 166 -0.46 19.71 -8.28
C LYS A 166 -0.95 20.68 -7.22
N ASP A 167 -2.22 21.09 -7.32
CA ASP A 167 -2.87 21.89 -6.30
C ASP A 167 -3.47 20.94 -5.23
N PRO A 168 -2.97 20.99 -3.98
CA PRO A 168 -3.56 20.30 -2.84
C PRO A 168 -5.08 20.46 -2.73
N ALA A 169 -5.61 21.64 -3.08
CA ALA A 169 -7.01 22.05 -2.99
C ALA A 169 -7.80 21.91 -4.31
N ALA A 170 -7.20 21.30 -5.34
CA ALA A 170 -7.86 21.03 -6.61
C ALA A 170 -9.22 20.36 -6.41
N ASP A 171 -10.20 20.71 -7.24
CA ASP A 171 -11.50 20.04 -7.22
C ASP A 171 -11.37 18.64 -7.80
N LEU A 172 -11.25 17.64 -6.91
CA LEU A 172 -11.16 16.24 -7.28
C LEU A 172 -12.52 15.67 -7.74
N CYS A 173 -13.63 16.34 -7.44
CA CYS A 173 -14.95 15.92 -7.88
C CYS A 173 -15.26 16.39 -9.30
N ALA A 174 -14.61 17.47 -9.74
CA ALA A 174 -14.65 17.88 -11.14
C ALA A 174 -14.02 16.80 -12.02
N ARG A 175 -14.67 16.52 -13.15
CA ARG A 175 -14.12 15.62 -14.17
C ARG A 175 -12.95 16.33 -14.87
N THR A 176 -11.73 15.95 -14.53
CA THR A 176 -10.53 16.40 -15.24
C THR A 176 -10.05 15.30 -16.20
N GLY A 177 -9.84 15.66 -17.46
CA GLY A 177 -9.35 14.73 -18.49
C GLY A 177 -10.32 13.60 -18.86
N SER A 178 -9.75 12.46 -19.28
CA SER A 178 -10.50 11.28 -19.77
C SER A 178 -10.86 10.27 -18.67
N GLY A 179 -10.45 10.51 -17.41
CA GLY A 179 -10.70 9.60 -16.29
C GLY A 179 -12.19 9.38 -16.01
N ALA A 180 -12.50 8.21 -15.43
CA ALA A 180 -13.82 7.96 -14.88
C ALA A 180 -14.11 8.95 -13.74
N PRO A 181 -15.34 9.49 -13.65
CA PRO A 181 -15.70 10.36 -12.53
C PRO A 181 -15.59 9.60 -11.21
N ARG A 182 -15.10 10.27 -10.16
CA ARG A 182 -15.08 9.71 -8.80
C ARG A 182 -16.52 9.50 -8.32
N ALA A 183 -16.82 8.30 -7.83
CA ALA A 183 -18.16 7.97 -7.37
C ALA A 183 -18.45 8.66 -6.02
N ASP A 184 -19.66 9.20 -5.90
CA ASP A 184 -20.17 9.91 -4.72
C ASP A 184 -19.18 10.92 -4.12
N CYS A 185 -18.49 11.65 -4.99
CA CYS A 185 -17.51 12.64 -4.58
C CYS A 185 -18.19 13.87 -3.98
N VAL A 186 -17.78 14.24 -2.77
CA VAL A 186 -18.25 15.44 -2.08
C VAL A 186 -17.04 16.29 -1.74
N ARG A 187 -17.04 17.53 -2.25
CA ARG A 187 -16.06 18.56 -1.91
C ARG A 187 -16.69 19.57 -0.96
N GLU A 188 -15.96 19.92 0.08
CA GLU A 188 -16.36 20.89 1.09
C GLU A 188 -15.24 21.90 1.31
N GLU A 189 -15.56 23.18 1.15
CA GLU A 189 -14.67 24.27 1.54
C GLU A 189 -14.88 24.58 3.01
N LEU A 190 -13.78 24.59 3.76
CA LEU A 190 -13.77 24.75 5.20
C LEU A 190 -13.12 26.09 5.57
N ALA A 191 -13.45 26.56 6.78
CA ALA A 191 -12.82 27.75 7.32
C ALA A 191 -11.28 27.63 7.35
N GLY A 192 -10.62 28.75 7.07
CA GLY A 192 -9.16 28.86 7.05
C GLY A 192 -8.50 28.40 5.76
N GLY A 193 -9.24 28.30 4.64
CA GLY A 193 -8.68 27.91 3.33
C GLY A 193 -8.41 26.40 3.23
N ARG A 194 -9.04 25.60 4.08
CA ARG A 194 -8.97 24.13 4.02
C ARG A 194 -10.01 23.61 3.05
N VAL A 195 -9.70 22.51 2.38
CA VAL A 195 -10.65 21.84 1.47
C VAL A 195 -10.65 20.35 1.79
N LEU A 196 -11.81 19.82 2.15
CA LEU A 196 -12.03 18.40 2.35
C LEU A 196 -12.74 17.83 1.12
N THR A 197 -12.23 16.73 0.59
CA THR A 197 -12.92 15.96 -0.44
C THR A 197 -13.01 14.51 0.00
N VAL A 198 -14.21 13.92 -0.05
CA VAL A 198 -14.46 12.50 0.27
C VAL A 198 -15.14 11.84 -0.93
N TRP A 199 -14.65 10.68 -1.34
CA TRP A 199 -15.18 9.94 -2.50
C TRP A 199 -15.04 8.43 -2.33
N ARG A 200 -15.72 7.67 -3.19
CA ARG A 200 -15.49 6.23 -3.37
C ARG A 200 -14.54 6.02 -4.55
N PRO A 201 -13.41 5.31 -4.38
CA PRO A 201 -12.53 4.99 -5.50
C PRO A 201 -13.26 4.09 -6.51
N SER A 202 -12.85 4.17 -7.78
CA SER A 202 -13.38 3.27 -8.79
C SER A 202 -12.91 1.84 -8.51
N ARG A 203 -13.79 0.85 -8.74
CA ARG A 203 -13.49 -0.57 -8.53
C ARG A 203 -12.43 -1.16 -9.46
N GLU A 204 -11.92 -0.39 -10.41
CA GLU A 204 -10.85 -0.83 -11.33
C GLU A 204 -9.48 -1.02 -10.64
N HIS A 205 -9.41 -0.85 -9.31
CA HIS A 205 -8.20 -1.03 -8.52
C HIS A 205 -8.01 -2.50 -8.07
N GLU A 206 -7.94 -3.43 -9.03
CA GLU A 206 -7.37 -4.77 -8.76
C GLU A 206 -5.83 -4.67 -8.75
N GLU A 207 -5.27 -4.11 -7.68
CA GLU A 207 -3.81 -4.08 -7.51
C GLU A 207 -3.33 -5.45 -7.00
N GLY A 208 -2.52 -6.15 -7.79
CA GLY A 208 -1.81 -7.35 -7.35
C GLY A 208 -2.67 -8.60 -7.12
N GLY A 209 -3.87 -8.67 -7.69
CA GLY A 209 -4.78 -9.81 -7.52
C GLY A 209 -5.56 -9.82 -6.20
N LEU A 210 -5.60 -8.68 -5.50
CA LEU A 210 -6.41 -8.47 -4.31
C LEU A 210 -7.80 -7.98 -4.72
N GLU A 211 -8.84 -8.59 -4.14
CA GLU A 211 -10.22 -8.13 -4.30
C GLU A 211 -10.56 -7.20 -3.13
N TRP A 212 -10.45 -5.89 -3.34
CA TRP A 212 -10.81 -4.89 -2.33
C TRP A 212 -12.34 -4.78 -2.16
N GLY A 213 -12.76 -4.66 -0.92
CA GLY A 213 -14.13 -4.35 -0.54
C GLY A 213 -14.52 -2.92 -0.86
N GLU A 214 -15.67 -2.48 -0.35
CA GLU A 214 -16.06 -1.07 -0.45
C GLU A 214 -15.07 -0.17 0.31
N GLU A 215 -14.81 1.02 -0.24
CA GLU A 215 -13.87 1.97 0.37
C GLU A 215 -14.39 3.41 0.29
N LEU A 216 -13.99 4.20 1.28
CA LEU A 216 -14.08 5.65 1.29
C LEU A 216 -12.65 6.21 1.34
N THR A 217 -12.38 7.21 0.50
CA THR A 217 -11.13 7.95 0.56
C THR A 217 -11.44 9.41 0.84
N GLY A 218 -10.75 9.97 1.81
CA GLY A 218 -10.80 11.38 2.15
C GLY A 218 -9.45 12.05 1.94
N ARG A 219 -9.49 13.28 1.42
CA ARG A 219 -8.33 14.17 1.28
C ARG A 219 -8.65 15.53 1.87
N LEU A 220 -7.87 15.96 2.86
CA LEU A 220 -7.94 17.29 3.45
C LEU A 220 -6.69 18.09 3.04
N ALA A 221 -6.89 19.10 2.21
CA ALA A 221 -5.90 20.10 1.87
C ALA A 221 -5.75 21.10 3.03
N LEU A 222 -4.50 21.32 3.46
CA LEU A 222 -4.16 22.27 4.52
C LEU A 222 -3.58 23.56 3.92
N PRO A 223 -3.69 24.70 4.62
CA PRO A 223 -3.27 26.01 4.09
C PRO A 223 -1.75 26.12 3.90
N ASP A 224 -0.99 25.27 4.56
CA ASP A 224 0.47 25.17 4.45
C ASP A 224 0.92 24.26 3.30
N GLY A 225 -0.01 23.81 2.45
CA GLY A 225 0.25 22.94 1.30
C GLY A 225 0.40 21.46 1.64
N ARG A 226 0.33 21.07 2.92
CA ARG A 226 0.25 19.67 3.31
C ARG A 226 -1.12 19.09 2.97
N VAL A 227 -1.16 17.78 2.89
CA VAL A 227 -2.38 17.01 2.61
C VAL A 227 -2.49 15.87 3.59
N LEU A 228 -3.62 15.77 4.28
CA LEU A 228 -4.00 14.57 5.03
C LEU A 228 -4.84 13.69 4.12
N VAL A 229 -4.43 12.44 3.95
CA VAL A 229 -5.19 11.40 3.25
C VAL A 229 -5.61 10.35 4.27
N VAL A 230 -6.89 9.99 4.26
CA VAL A 230 -7.43 8.88 5.04
C VAL A 230 -8.15 7.92 4.09
N ARG A 231 -7.73 6.66 4.08
CA ARG A 231 -8.41 5.57 3.36
C ARG A 231 -9.11 4.69 4.37
N ASP A 232 -10.40 4.47 4.18
CA ASP A 232 -11.25 3.61 5.00
C ASP A 232 -11.82 2.49 4.13
N SER A 233 -11.46 1.25 4.44
CA SER A 233 -11.72 0.09 3.60
C SER A 233 -12.45 -0.99 4.39
N ALA A 234 -13.45 -1.60 3.77
CA ALA A 234 -14.13 -2.77 4.30
C ALA A 234 -13.22 -4.02 4.37
N GLY A 235 -12.00 -3.96 3.84
CA GLY A 235 -11.08 -5.10 3.79
C GLY A 235 -10.80 -5.55 2.37
N TYR A 236 -10.08 -6.66 2.24
CA TYR A 236 -9.80 -7.29 0.96
C TYR A 236 -9.79 -8.81 1.08
N ARG A 237 -10.01 -9.49 -0.04
CA ARG A 237 -9.77 -10.93 -0.15
C ARG A 237 -8.46 -11.16 -0.88
N GLY A 238 -7.60 -12.00 -0.31
CA GLY A 238 -6.31 -12.34 -0.89
C GLY A 238 -5.27 -12.75 0.15
N PRO A 239 -4.03 -13.03 -0.30
CA PRO A 239 -2.91 -13.33 0.58
C PRO A 239 -2.70 -12.23 1.63
N GLY A 240 -2.39 -12.63 2.86
CA GLY A 240 -2.12 -11.70 3.96
C GLY A 240 -3.35 -11.11 4.65
N GLN A 241 -4.57 -11.47 4.24
CA GLN A 241 -5.78 -11.01 4.93
C GLN A 241 -5.80 -11.47 6.40
N LEU A 242 -6.23 -10.59 7.29
CA LEU A 242 -6.31 -10.87 8.74
C LEU A 242 -7.65 -11.49 9.17
N GLY A 243 -8.63 -11.53 8.26
CA GLY A 243 -9.95 -12.08 8.48
C GLY A 243 -10.83 -11.89 7.24
N PRO A 244 -12.12 -12.27 7.29
CA PRO A 244 -13.05 -11.90 6.23
C PRO A 244 -13.21 -10.37 6.17
N PRO A 245 -13.39 -9.77 4.98
CA PRO A 245 -13.75 -8.36 4.88
C PRO A 245 -15.06 -8.06 5.61
N LEU A 246 -15.15 -6.88 6.20
CA LEU A 246 -16.40 -6.31 6.69
C LEU A 246 -17.41 -6.14 5.55
N ARG A 247 -18.68 -6.04 5.93
CA ARG A 247 -19.77 -5.74 4.97
C ARG A 247 -19.73 -4.30 4.47
N THR A 248 -19.26 -3.39 5.30
CA THR A 248 -19.12 -1.96 5.02
C THR A 248 -17.80 -1.46 5.59
N PRO A 249 -17.26 -0.32 5.12
CA PRO A 249 -16.11 0.30 5.77
C PRO A 249 -16.34 0.52 7.27
N PRO A 250 -15.26 0.52 8.08
CA PRO A 250 -15.31 0.86 9.50
C PRO A 250 -16.04 2.16 9.82
N LEU A 251 -15.93 3.18 8.97
CA LEU A 251 -16.54 4.49 9.17
C LEU A 251 -17.60 4.78 8.10
N THR A 252 -18.67 5.44 8.53
CA THR A 252 -19.56 6.15 7.61
C THR A 252 -18.85 7.38 7.04
N ARG A 253 -19.38 7.95 5.96
CA ARG A 253 -18.86 9.20 5.39
C ARG A 253 -18.80 10.34 6.40
N GLU A 254 -19.86 10.48 7.20
CA GLU A 254 -19.98 11.51 8.22
C GLU A 254 -18.93 11.31 9.34
N GLN A 255 -18.70 10.06 9.75
CA GLN A 255 -17.67 9.72 10.74
C GLN A 255 -16.25 9.92 10.18
N LEU A 256 -15.99 9.54 8.93
CA LEU A 256 -14.71 9.80 8.26
C LEU A 256 -14.44 11.31 8.17
N ARG A 257 -15.44 12.10 7.76
CA ARG A 257 -15.37 13.57 7.79
C ARG A 257 -15.03 14.06 9.21
N ALA A 258 -15.78 13.62 10.21
CA ALA A 258 -15.56 14.06 11.59
C ALA A 258 -14.14 13.74 12.08
N LEU A 259 -13.63 12.54 11.79
CA LEU A 259 -12.26 12.12 12.10
C LEU A 259 -11.23 13.00 11.41
N MET A 260 -11.37 13.25 10.10
CA MET A 260 -10.41 14.05 9.33
C MET A 260 -10.33 15.52 9.77
N LEU A 261 -11.37 16.04 10.42
CA LEU A 261 -11.38 17.40 10.95
C LEU A 261 -10.75 17.51 12.35
N ARG A 262 -10.35 16.40 12.97
CA ARG A 262 -9.68 16.38 14.27
C ARG A 262 -8.25 16.93 14.14
N PRO A 263 -7.85 17.92 14.97
CA PRO A 263 -6.50 18.47 14.92
C PRO A 263 -5.40 17.42 15.20
N GLU A 264 -5.72 16.37 15.95
CA GLU A 264 -4.83 15.26 16.28
C GLU A 264 -4.29 14.54 15.02
N LEU A 265 -5.02 14.55 13.90
CA LEU A 265 -4.60 13.90 12.66
C LEU A 265 -3.57 14.71 11.85
N VAL A 266 -3.45 16.01 12.13
CA VAL A 266 -2.52 16.91 11.43
C VAL A 266 -1.39 17.42 12.32
N ALA A 267 -1.40 16.99 13.58
CA ALA A 267 -0.31 17.20 14.51
C ALA A 267 0.98 16.58 13.97
N GLY A 268 2.06 17.35 14.05
CA GLY A 268 3.41 16.80 13.83
C GLY A 268 3.73 15.74 14.88
N ARG A 269 4.72 14.91 14.56
CA ARG A 269 5.27 13.92 15.51
C ARG A 269 5.84 14.57 16.76
#